data_AF-A0A821AI55-F1
#
_entry.id   AF-A0A821AI55-F1
#
_cell.length_a   1.000
_cell.length_b   1.000
_cell.length_c   1.000
_cell.angle_alpha   90.00
_cell.angle_beta   90.00
_cell.angle_gamma   90.00
#
_symmetry.space_group_name_H-M   'P 1'
#
loop_
_entity.id
_entity.type
_entity.pdbx_description
1 polymer ?
#
loop_
_entity_poly.entity_id
_entity_poly.type
_entity_poly.pdbx_seq_one_letter_code
_entity_poly.pdbx_strand_id
1 'polypeptide(L)'
;DRSNEKDQLDLLYDRYTKNVLNFIYHGLTETGQRPRMKMIVPFQVNIIVQLTKLLDSLFLPLINHEKKDQLELNSDKIHAIFLQAFIWSFGACLKQEDRIILDTFIKYLSGLSTVSIDSKAKSGQLPNEKLLLFDYIFQPELDQ
;
A
#
# COMPACT_ATOMS: atom_id res chain seq x y z
N ASP A 1 -6.89 18.78 -8.60
CA ASP A 1 -5.97 19.25 -9.66
C ASP A 1 -5.18 18.04 -10.13
N ARG A 2 -5.51 17.45 -11.29
CA ARG A 2 -5.05 16.10 -11.69
C ARG A 2 -3.52 15.97 -11.78
N SER A 3 -2.80 17.08 -11.98
CA SER A 3 -1.34 17.11 -11.93
C SER A 3 -0.83 16.73 -10.54
N ASN A 4 -1.44 17.27 -9.49
CA ASN A 4 -1.01 17.03 -8.11
C ASN A 4 -1.21 15.56 -7.71
N GLU A 5 -2.33 14.93 -8.10
CA GLU A 5 -2.59 13.51 -7.84
C GLU A 5 -1.54 12.59 -8.48
N LYS A 6 -1.16 12.88 -9.72
CA LYS A 6 -0.10 12.17 -10.43
C LYS A 6 1.24 12.35 -9.72
N ASP A 7 1.60 13.58 -9.37
CA ASP A 7 2.88 13.88 -8.72
C ASP A 7 2.98 13.17 -7.35
N GLN A 8 1.87 13.09 -6.60
CA GLN A 8 1.80 12.31 -5.35
C GLN A 8 2.02 10.81 -5.60
N LEU A 9 1.38 10.23 -6.62
CA LEU A 9 1.56 8.82 -6.97
C LEU A 9 2.98 8.51 -7.43
N ASP A 10 3.62 9.40 -8.18
CA ASP A 10 5.02 9.26 -8.61
C ASP A 10 5.96 9.26 -7.40
N LEU A 11 5.76 10.17 -6.43
CA LEU A 11 6.53 10.21 -5.19
C LEU A 11 6.36 8.92 -4.35
N LEU A 12 5.13 8.42 -4.23
CA LEU A 12 4.85 7.16 -3.53
C LEU A 12 5.49 5.98 -4.27
N TYR A 13 5.32 5.90 -5.60
CA TYR A 13 5.92 4.85 -6.40
C TYR A 13 7.43 4.77 -6.20
N ASP A 14 8.13 5.90 -6.26
CA ASP A 14 9.58 5.95 -6.06
C ASP A 14 10.00 5.57 -4.63
N ARG A 15 9.26 6.05 -3.63
CA ARG A 15 9.53 5.77 -2.21
C ARG A 15 9.38 4.28 -1.87
N TYR A 16 8.32 3.63 -2.35
CA TYR A 16 8.01 2.26 -1.96
C TYR A 16 8.66 1.23 -2.88
N THR A 17 8.58 1.40 -4.19
CA THR A 17 8.88 0.34 -5.15
C THR A 17 10.35 -0.10 -5.08
N LYS A 18 11.29 0.84 -5.15
CA LYS A 18 12.74 0.52 -5.11
C LYS A 18 13.13 -0.14 -3.79
N ASN A 19 12.67 0.41 -2.68
CA ASN A 19 12.99 -0.08 -1.34
C ASN A 19 12.41 -1.48 -1.09
N VAL A 20 11.16 -1.71 -1.48
CA VAL A 20 10.49 -2.99 -1.28
C VAL A 20 11.01 -4.07 -2.22
N LEU A 21 11.32 -3.74 -3.48
CA LEU A 21 11.95 -4.69 -4.40
C LEU A 21 13.33 -5.14 -3.87
N ASN A 22 14.15 -4.20 -3.40
CA ASN A 22 15.42 -4.53 -2.76
C ASN A 22 15.24 -5.40 -1.52
N PHE A 23 14.23 -5.11 -0.71
CA PHE A 23 13.91 -5.89 0.49
C PHE A 23 13.44 -7.31 0.16
N ILE A 24 12.61 -7.48 -0.88
CA ILE A 24 12.10 -8.80 -1.31
C ILE A 24 13.20 -9.66 -1.94
N TYR A 25 13.95 -9.09 -2.90
CA TYR A 25 14.94 -9.84 -3.69
C TYR A 25 16.27 -10.04 -2.98
N HIS A 26 16.78 -8.98 -2.37
CA HIS A 26 18.13 -8.96 -1.80
C HIS A 26 18.12 -9.09 -0.28
N GLY A 27 16.95 -8.95 0.35
CA GLY A 27 16.83 -8.94 1.79
C GLY A 27 17.58 -7.76 2.44
N LEU A 28 17.75 -6.65 1.71
CA LEU A 28 18.49 -5.50 2.21
C LEU A 28 17.56 -4.60 3.02
N THR A 29 17.96 -4.26 4.24
CA THR A 29 17.39 -3.17 5.06
C THR A 29 18.47 -2.15 5.36
N GLU A 30 18.08 -0.95 5.82
CA GLU A 30 19.04 0.04 6.32
C GLU A 30 19.87 -0.50 7.50
N THR A 31 19.30 -1.44 8.26
CA THR A 31 19.89 -2.02 9.48
C THR A 31 20.70 -3.31 9.23
N GLY A 32 20.73 -3.85 8.00
CA GLY A 32 21.50 -5.05 7.67
C GLY A 32 20.95 -5.88 6.51
N GLN A 33 21.39 -7.14 6.45
CA GLN A 33 20.97 -8.09 5.42
C GLN A 33 20.23 -9.27 6.08
N ARG A 34 19.00 -9.54 5.60
CA ARG A 34 18.19 -10.70 5.95
C ARG A 34 18.14 -11.70 4.79
N PRO A 35 17.71 -12.94 5.02
CA PRO A 35 17.37 -13.86 3.94
C PRO A 35 16.29 -13.26 3.03
N ARG A 36 16.41 -13.48 1.72
CA ARG A 36 15.39 -13.12 0.73
C ARG A 36 14.03 -13.69 1.10
N MET A 37 12.96 -12.97 0.76
CA MET A 37 11.60 -13.45 1.03
C MET A 37 11.28 -14.70 0.20
N LYS A 38 10.52 -15.61 0.81
CA LYS A 38 10.01 -16.81 0.15
C LYS A 38 8.68 -16.49 -0.51
N MET A 39 8.58 -16.89 -1.77
CA MET A 39 7.40 -16.66 -2.58
C MET A 39 6.64 -17.97 -2.78
N ILE A 40 5.32 -17.89 -2.88
CA ILE A 40 4.46 -19.03 -3.25
C ILE A 40 4.49 -19.23 -4.77
N VAL A 41 4.58 -18.14 -5.53
CA VAL A 41 4.65 -18.11 -6.99
C VAL A 41 5.88 -17.33 -7.45
N PRO A 42 6.46 -17.62 -8.63
CA PRO A 42 7.54 -16.80 -9.18
C PRO A 42 7.09 -15.34 -9.35
N PHE A 43 7.82 -14.39 -8.75
CA PHE A 43 7.53 -12.93 -8.77
C PHE A 43 7.67 -12.27 -10.15
N GLN A 44 7.83 -13.05 -11.20
CA GLN A 44 8.21 -12.58 -12.54
C GLN A 44 7.04 -12.19 -13.44
N VAL A 45 5.80 -12.20 -12.97
CA VAL A 45 4.65 -11.82 -13.81
C VAL A 45 4.18 -10.40 -13.47
N ASN A 46 4.87 -9.41 -14.04
CA ASN A 46 4.42 -8.02 -14.14
C ASN A 46 3.79 -7.41 -12.86
N ILE A 47 4.49 -7.48 -11.71
CA ILE A 47 3.95 -6.98 -10.43
C ILE A 47 3.59 -5.48 -10.47
N ILE A 48 4.33 -4.71 -11.26
CA ILE A 48 4.02 -3.30 -11.50
C ILE A 48 2.69 -3.16 -12.28
N VAL A 49 2.44 -4.01 -13.27
CA VAL A 49 1.14 -4.02 -13.98
C VAL A 49 0.01 -4.46 -13.05
N GLN A 50 0.26 -5.39 -12.12
CA GLN A 50 -0.72 -5.75 -11.10
C GLN A 50 -1.03 -4.56 -10.18
N LEU A 51 0.01 -3.82 -9.75
CA LEU A 51 -0.16 -2.61 -8.97
C LEU A 51 -0.97 -1.56 -9.72
N THR A 52 -0.63 -1.23 -10.97
CA THR A 52 -1.34 -0.21 -11.75
C THR A 52 -2.80 -0.60 -11.98
N LYS A 53 -3.08 -1.87 -12.29
CA LYS A 53 -4.46 -2.37 -12.44
C LYS A 53 -5.26 -2.29 -11.15
N LEU A 54 -4.64 -2.57 -10.01
CA LEU A 54 -5.28 -2.43 -8.70
C LEU A 54 -5.57 -0.96 -8.39
N LEU A 55 -4.62 -0.05 -8.64
CA LEU A 55 -4.83 1.38 -8.47
C LEU A 55 -5.97 1.88 -9.37
N ASP A 56 -5.98 1.52 -10.64
CA ASP A 56 -7.07 1.86 -11.57
C ASP A 56 -8.42 1.40 -11.02
N SER A 57 -8.50 0.16 -10.52
CA SER A 57 -9.73 -0.38 -9.95
C SER A 57 -10.19 0.32 -8.68
N LEU A 58 -9.27 0.80 -7.84
CA LEU A 58 -9.60 1.47 -6.58
C LEU A 58 -9.94 2.96 -6.78
N PHE A 59 -9.30 3.62 -7.76
CA PHE A 59 -9.58 5.02 -8.07
C PHE A 59 -10.79 5.22 -8.99
N LEU A 60 -11.10 4.28 -9.89
CA LEU A 60 -12.20 4.41 -10.85
C LEU A 60 -13.57 4.76 -10.19
N PRO A 61 -13.98 4.12 -9.07
CA PRO A 61 -15.23 4.47 -8.40
C PRO A 61 -15.24 5.89 -7.81
N LEU A 62 -14.07 6.46 -7.51
CA LEU A 62 -13.90 7.78 -6.90
C LEU A 62 -13.90 8.91 -7.96
N ILE A 63 -13.44 8.59 -9.17
CA ILE A 63 -13.33 9.55 -10.30
C ILE A 63 -14.62 9.55 -11.14
N ASN A 64 -15.42 8.48 -11.11
CA ASN A 64 -16.67 8.41 -11.85
C ASN A 64 -17.73 9.36 -11.27
N HIS A 65 -17.88 10.52 -11.93
CA HIS A 65 -18.75 11.66 -11.60
C HIS A 65 -20.27 11.39 -11.54
N GLU A 66 -20.72 10.15 -11.73
CA GLU A 66 -22.16 9.82 -11.67
C GLU A 66 -22.70 9.80 -10.23
N LYS A 67 -21.82 9.66 -9.22
CA LYS A 67 -22.18 9.83 -7.82
C LYS A 67 -21.91 11.29 -7.41
N LYS A 68 -22.98 11.98 -7.01
CA LYS A 68 -23.03 13.42 -6.69
C LYS A 68 -22.15 13.87 -5.51
N ASP A 69 -21.55 12.95 -4.76
CA ASP A 69 -20.64 13.28 -3.67
C ASP A 69 -19.21 13.18 -4.19
N GLN A 70 -18.66 14.33 -4.60
CA GLN A 70 -17.25 14.45 -4.95
C GLN A 70 -16.44 14.08 -3.71
N LEU A 71 -15.94 12.86 -3.65
CA LEU A 71 -15.07 12.47 -2.57
C LEU A 71 -13.75 13.20 -2.77
N GLU A 72 -13.48 14.19 -1.91
CA GLU A 72 -12.24 14.97 -1.99
C GLU A 72 -11.06 14.02 -1.83
N LEU A 73 -10.29 13.87 -2.90
CA LEU A 73 -9.10 13.04 -2.93
C LEU A 73 -7.91 13.90 -2.50
N ASN A 74 -7.59 13.84 -1.21
CA ASN A 74 -6.40 14.48 -0.64
C ASN A 74 -5.19 13.52 -0.68
N SER A 75 -3.99 14.05 -0.40
CA SER A 75 -2.76 13.25 -0.41
C SER A 75 -2.81 12.04 0.53
N ASP A 76 -3.46 12.18 1.68
CA ASP A 76 -3.57 11.10 2.66
C ASP A 76 -4.45 9.94 2.16
N LYS A 77 -5.56 10.24 1.47
CA LYS A 77 -6.42 9.24 0.82
C LYS A 77 -5.70 8.53 -0.32
N ILE A 78 -4.97 9.29 -1.15
CA ILE A 78 -4.13 8.72 -2.23
C ILE A 78 -3.12 7.76 -1.64
N HIS A 79 -2.47 8.15 -0.55
CA HIS A 79 -1.48 7.33 0.13
C HIS A 79 -2.09 6.05 0.72
N ALA A 80 -3.26 6.13 1.36
CA ALA A 80 -3.96 4.96 1.90
C ALA A 80 -4.38 3.98 0.79
N ILE A 81 -4.96 4.47 -0.30
CA ILE A 81 -5.33 3.66 -1.48
C ILE A 81 -4.10 3.02 -2.09
N PHE A 82 -3.00 3.78 -2.23
CA PHE A 82 -1.75 3.28 -2.74
C PHE A 82 -1.20 2.14 -1.88
N LEU A 83 -1.17 2.30 -0.55
CA LEU A 83 -0.68 1.26 0.36
C LEU A 83 -1.48 -0.04 0.24
N GLN A 84 -2.81 0.05 0.15
CA GLN A 84 -3.65 -1.13 -0.04
C GLN A 84 -3.34 -1.84 -1.36
N ALA A 85 -3.33 -1.12 -2.48
CA ALA A 85 -2.99 -1.69 -3.79
C ALA A 85 -1.57 -2.30 -3.80
N PHE A 86 -0.63 -1.62 -3.16
CA PHE A 86 0.76 -2.03 -3.08
C PHE A 86 0.93 -3.34 -2.31
N ILE A 87 0.27 -3.48 -1.16
CA ILE A 87 0.37 -4.67 -0.32
C ILE A 87 -0.34 -5.86 -0.95
N TRP A 88 -1.45 -5.64 -1.66
CA TRP A 88 -2.09 -6.70 -2.41
C TRP A 88 -1.29 -7.13 -3.64
N SER A 89 -0.62 -6.20 -4.31
CA SER A 89 0.26 -6.56 -5.44
C SER A 89 1.51 -7.31 -4.96
N PHE A 90 2.28 -6.73 -4.04
CA PHE A 90 3.57 -7.26 -3.58
C PHE A 90 3.44 -8.40 -2.58
N GLY A 91 2.45 -8.35 -1.70
CA GLY A 91 2.23 -9.32 -0.63
C GLY A 91 1.52 -10.59 -1.09
N ALA A 92 0.68 -10.55 -2.14
CA ALA A 92 -0.06 -11.73 -2.60
C ALA A 92 0.87 -12.87 -3.06
N CYS A 93 2.02 -12.53 -3.64
CA CYS A 93 3.01 -13.51 -4.11
C CYS A 93 3.85 -14.14 -2.97
N LEU A 94 3.82 -13.55 -1.77
CA LEU A 94 4.63 -13.98 -0.63
C LEU A 94 3.96 -15.07 0.19
N LYS A 95 4.79 -15.90 0.84
CA LYS A 95 4.33 -16.80 1.90
C LYS A 95 3.81 -15.99 3.09
N GLN A 96 2.86 -16.57 3.83
CA GLN A 96 2.22 -15.90 4.97
C GLN A 96 3.24 -15.36 5.99
N GLU A 97 4.29 -16.14 6.29
CA GLU A 97 5.40 -15.73 7.17
C GLU A 97 6.09 -14.45 6.67
N ASP A 98 6.34 -14.35 5.37
CA ASP A 98 7.00 -13.20 4.76
C ASP A 98 6.06 -12.00 4.56
N ARG A 99 4.74 -12.21 4.51
CA ARG A 99 3.75 -11.11 4.51
C ARG A 99 3.83 -10.31 5.80
N ILE A 100 4.03 -10.97 6.95
CA ILE A 100 4.19 -10.29 8.25
C ILE A 100 5.44 -9.41 8.22
N ILE A 101 6.52 -9.90 7.62
CA ILE A 101 7.77 -9.14 7.53
C ILE A 101 7.64 -7.95 6.56
N LEU A 102 6.95 -8.15 5.43
CA LEU A 102 6.62 -7.05 4.51
C LEU A 102 5.73 -6.00 5.19
N ASP A 103 4.71 -6.42 5.92
CA ASP A 103 3.80 -5.55 6.66
C ASP A 103 4.57 -4.61 7.60
N THR A 104 5.43 -5.15 8.46
CA THR A 104 6.28 -4.36 9.36
C THR A 104 7.16 -3.37 8.60
N PHE A 105 7.76 -3.79 7.48
CA PHE A 105 8.61 -2.92 6.68
C PHE A 105 7.84 -1.79 6.00
N ILE A 106 6.64 -2.06 5.48
CA ILE A 106 5.79 -1.03 4.86
C ILE A 106 5.28 -0.04 5.91
N LYS A 107 4.86 -0.52 7.09
CA LYS A 107 4.47 0.34 8.22
C LYS A 107 5.61 1.29 8.59
N TYR A 108 6.82 0.76 8.76
CA TYR A 108 8.03 1.56 9.01
C TYR A 108 8.30 2.58 7.88
N LEU A 109 8.29 2.14 6.62
CA LEU A 109 8.59 2.99 5.47
C LEU A 109 7.57 4.11 5.29
N SER A 110 6.31 3.89 5.71
CA SER A 110 5.25 4.87 5.64
C SER A 110 5.41 6.05 6.59
N GLY A 111 5.98 5.82 7.78
CA GLY A 111 6.09 6.83 8.83
C GLY A 111 4.75 7.33 9.39
N LEU A 112 3.64 6.63 9.10
CA LEU A 112 2.32 6.98 9.59
C LEU A 112 2.10 6.45 11.02
N SER A 113 1.23 7.11 11.77
CA SER A 113 0.87 6.68 13.13
C SER A 113 -0.18 5.56 13.10
N THR A 114 -0.08 4.61 14.03
CA THR A 114 -1.05 3.51 14.19
C THR A 114 -2.19 3.93 15.12
N VAL A 115 -3.42 3.57 14.78
CA VAL A 115 -4.59 3.80 15.64
C VAL A 115 -4.71 2.76 16.76
N SER A 116 -5.56 3.07 17.76
CA SER A 116 -5.90 2.12 18.83
C SER A 116 -6.68 0.92 18.31
N ILE A 117 -6.70 -0.16 19.10
CA ILE A 117 -7.28 -1.46 18.73
C ILE A 117 -8.74 -1.37 18.29
N ASP A 118 -9.52 -0.51 18.92
CA ASP A 118 -10.96 -0.37 18.71
C ASP A 118 -11.32 0.68 17.64
N SER A 119 -10.32 1.35 17.07
CA SER A 119 -10.52 2.43 16.11
C SER A 119 -10.28 1.97 14.68
N LYS A 120 -11.09 2.46 13.73
CA LYS A 120 -10.80 2.33 12.30
C LYS A 120 -9.74 3.36 11.91
N ALA A 121 -8.73 2.94 11.16
CA ALA A 121 -7.74 3.86 10.60
C ALA A 121 -8.41 4.78 9.59
N LYS A 122 -8.10 6.07 9.68
CA LYS A 122 -8.45 7.08 8.69
C LYS A 122 -7.31 7.28 7.71
N SER A 123 -7.53 8.07 6.67
CA SER A 123 -6.44 8.54 5.80
C SER A 123 -5.33 9.20 6.63
N GLY A 124 -4.08 8.88 6.30
CA GLY A 124 -2.91 9.36 7.05
C GLY A 124 -2.61 8.57 8.32
N GLN A 125 -3.35 7.48 8.59
CA GLN A 125 -3.11 6.58 9.71
C GLN A 125 -3.03 5.12 9.26
N LEU A 126 -2.40 4.29 10.08
CA LEU A 126 -2.34 2.85 9.90
C LEU A 126 -3.29 2.14 10.87
N PRO A 127 -3.86 0.98 10.47
CA PRO A 127 -4.54 0.11 11.41
C PRO A 127 -3.58 -0.34 12.52
N ASN A 128 -4.17 -0.73 13.65
CA ASN A 128 -3.47 -1.31 14.78
C ASN A 128 -2.45 -2.39 14.35
N GLU A 129 -1.31 -2.43 15.04
CA GLU A 129 -0.22 -3.40 14.86
C GLU A 129 -0.67 -4.88 14.83
N LYS A 130 -1.77 -5.22 15.51
CA LYS A 130 -2.33 -6.59 15.49
C LYS A 130 -2.95 -7.00 14.15
N LEU A 131 -3.30 -6.03 13.30
CA LEU A 131 -3.85 -6.27 11.97
C LEU A 131 -2.74 -6.12 10.92
N LEU A 132 -2.64 -7.13 10.06
CA LEU A 132 -1.84 -7.00 8.85
C LEU A 132 -2.57 -6.07 7.89
N LEU A 133 -1.83 -5.17 7.26
CA LEU A 133 -2.35 -4.32 6.20
C LEU A 133 -2.92 -5.14 5.03
N PHE A 134 -2.44 -6.37 4.85
CA PHE A 134 -2.99 -7.30 3.86
C PHE A 134 -4.47 -7.66 4.15
N ASP A 135 -4.84 -7.76 5.43
CA ASP A 135 -6.17 -8.15 5.89
C ASP A 135 -7.08 -6.93 6.16
N TYR A 136 -6.54 -5.73 6.07
CA TYR A 136 -7.27 -4.48 6.28
C TYR A 136 -7.73 -3.86 4.96
N ILE A 137 -9.02 -3.54 4.85
CA ILE A 137 -9.60 -2.89 3.67
C ILE A 137 -9.88 -1.43 4.00
N PHE A 138 -9.21 -0.52 3.31
CA PHE A 138 -9.51 0.90 3.38
C PHE A 138 -10.75 1.20 2.51
N GLN A 139 -11.69 1.96 3.08
CA GLN A 139 -12.93 2.35 2.42
C GLN A 139 -12.96 3.88 2.31
N PRO A 140 -12.55 4.45 1.16
CA PRO A 140 -12.47 5.90 0.98
C PRO A 140 -13.79 6.61 1.31
N GLU A 141 -14.93 5.95 1.07
CA GLU A 141 -16.27 6.52 1.26
C GLU A 141 -16.65 6.75 2.73
N LEU A 142 -16.00 6.03 3.65
CA LEU A 142 -16.26 6.14 5.09
C LEU A 142 -15.25 7.05 5.79
N ASP A 143 -14.29 7.58 5.05
CA ASP A 143 -13.23 8.44 5.56
C ASP A 143 -13.73 9.90 5.64
N GLN A 144 -14.29 10.22 6.82
CA GLN A 144 -14.78 11.54 7.24
C GLN A 144 -13.69 12.39 7.89
#